data_AF-A2F3V4-F1
#
_entry.id   AF-A2F3V4-F1
#
_cell.length_a   1.000
_cell.length_b   1.000
_cell.length_c   1.000
_cell.angle_alpha   90.00
_cell.angle_beta   90.00
_cell.angle_gamma   90.00
#
_symmetry.space_group_name_H-M   'P 1'
#
loop_
_entity.id
_entity.type
_entity.pdbx_description
1 polymer ?
#
loop_
_entity_poly.entity_id
_entity_poly.type
_entity_poly.pdbx_seq_one_letter_code
_entity_poly.pdbx_strand_id
1 'polypeptide(L)'
;MKTILARTDPSCSFSLALTEDSNLIVYSISKNILNVLTTFHVDCIDAQFLPSSLGLAFIIAEKDGSLTIYRQDMAWKTYKIENFKSFSSCLRVSPYPPEARIGCISNGEIMIFNLLFEQQPTLLPIRRFAYPNKFKYFNFGLNDTIFAVYDDMIWRFNFNKKVTSEPFKTTDKPVAIEPNPCNADLAAIIFENDKVGIIGIVDGIFSERLLTPIQHNVHSVKNIMWSPLGTSLLIGGDIIEEWKEVSPGNWCLSK
;
A
#
# COMPACT_ATOMS: atom_id res chain seq x y z
N MET A 1 -13.44 17.49 12.55
CA MET A 1 -13.11 16.06 12.68
C MET A 1 -11.82 15.83 11.90
N LYS A 2 -10.76 15.38 12.56
CA LYS A 2 -9.46 15.17 11.92
C LYS A 2 -9.34 13.71 11.49
N THR A 3 -9.02 13.51 10.22
CA THR A 3 -8.86 12.20 9.59
C THR A 3 -7.41 11.75 9.74
N ILE A 4 -7.20 10.54 10.26
CA ILE A 4 -5.88 9.93 10.45
C ILE A 4 -5.52 9.01 9.27
N LEU A 5 -6.53 8.37 8.66
CA LEU A 5 -6.37 7.45 7.54
C LEU A 5 -7.44 7.74 6.49
N ALA A 6 -7.05 7.86 5.23
CA ALA A 6 -7.97 7.85 4.11
C ALA A 6 -7.54 6.81 3.07
N ARG A 7 -8.51 6.06 2.55
CA ARG A 7 -8.32 5.11 1.45
C ARG A 7 -9.46 5.27 0.47
N THR A 8 -9.15 5.18 -0.81
CA THR A 8 -10.16 5.17 -1.88
C THR A 8 -10.05 3.81 -2.57
N ASP A 9 -11.19 3.22 -2.91
CA ASP A 9 -11.18 1.97 -3.65
C ASP A 9 -10.65 2.19 -5.08
N PRO A 10 -10.17 1.14 -5.77
CA PRO A 10 -9.62 1.29 -7.12
C PRO A 10 -10.61 1.89 -8.15
N SER A 11 -11.92 1.82 -7.91
CA SER A 11 -12.93 2.41 -8.80
C SER A 11 -13.26 3.87 -8.49
N CYS A 12 -12.70 4.44 -7.42
CA CYS A 12 -13.03 5.77 -6.91
C CYS A 12 -14.52 5.98 -6.58
N SER A 13 -15.23 4.90 -6.26
CA SER A 13 -16.64 4.92 -5.89
C SER A 13 -16.84 4.94 -4.37
N PHE A 14 -15.84 4.54 -3.60
CA PHE A 14 -15.91 4.44 -2.15
C PHE A 14 -14.64 4.97 -1.49
N SER A 15 -14.81 5.49 -0.27
CA SER A 15 -13.69 5.89 0.57
C SER A 15 -13.87 5.42 2.01
N LEU A 16 -12.76 5.10 2.67
CA LEU A 16 -12.68 4.86 4.09
C LEU A 16 -11.97 6.05 4.74
N ALA A 17 -12.52 6.56 5.85
CA ALA A 17 -11.85 7.53 6.69
C ALA A 17 -11.81 7.06 8.15
N LEU A 18 -10.63 6.97 8.75
CA LEU A 18 -10.48 6.76 10.19
C LEU A 18 -10.30 8.11 10.88
N THR A 19 -11.08 8.35 11.93
CA THR A 19 -11.06 9.58 12.73
C THR A 19 -10.28 9.36 14.03
N GLU A 20 -9.86 10.45 14.68
CA GLU A 20 -9.17 10.41 15.99
C GLU A 20 -10.00 9.72 17.10
N ASP A 21 -11.32 9.73 16.98
CA ASP A 21 -12.24 9.12 17.96
C ASP A 21 -12.52 7.63 17.67
N SER A 22 -11.62 6.93 16.98
CA SER A 22 -11.76 5.52 16.60
C SER A 22 -13.02 5.21 15.77
N ASN A 23 -13.51 6.18 14.99
CA ASN A 23 -14.61 5.93 14.05
C ASN A 23 -14.05 5.72 12.64
N LEU A 24 -14.34 4.57 12.05
CA LEU A 24 -14.10 4.24 10.65
C LEU A 24 -15.37 4.49 9.85
N ILE A 25 -15.34 5.49 9.00
CA ILE A 25 -16.48 5.94 8.19
C ILE A 25 -16.31 5.41 6.77
N VAL A 26 -17.37 4.82 6.22
CA VAL A 26 -17.43 4.40 4.82
C VAL A 26 -18.26 5.41 4.06
N TYR A 27 -17.67 6.00 3.01
CA TYR A 27 -18.33 6.92 2.11
C TYR A 27 -18.61 6.26 0.76
N SER A 28 -19.75 6.59 0.15
CA SER A 28 -19.92 6.50 -1.30
C SER A 28 -19.58 7.83 -1.95
N ILE A 29 -18.98 7.76 -3.13
CA ILE A 29 -18.60 8.90 -3.94
C ILE A 29 -19.51 8.88 -5.17
N SER A 30 -20.33 9.91 -5.32
CA SER A 30 -21.16 10.07 -6.52
C SER A 30 -21.23 11.53 -6.91
N LYS A 31 -20.94 11.85 -8.17
CA LYS A 31 -20.97 13.23 -8.70
C LYS A 31 -20.18 14.23 -7.81
N ASN A 32 -19.00 13.82 -7.33
CA ASN A 32 -18.14 14.59 -6.41
C ASN A 32 -18.76 14.88 -5.03
N ILE A 33 -19.80 14.15 -4.63
CA ILE A 33 -20.42 14.24 -3.32
C ILE A 33 -20.04 12.98 -2.53
N LEU A 34 -19.53 13.21 -1.31
CA LEU A 34 -19.29 12.18 -0.32
C LEU A 34 -20.56 11.97 0.51
N ASN A 35 -21.13 10.76 0.44
CA ASN A 35 -22.26 10.37 1.28
C ASN A 35 -21.80 9.31 2.27
N VAL A 36 -22.07 9.53 3.56
CA VAL A 36 -21.80 8.52 4.59
C VAL A 36 -22.74 7.33 4.37
N LEU A 37 -22.17 6.16 4.14
CA LEU A 37 -22.91 4.90 4.07
C LEU A 37 -23.10 4.27 5.46
N THR A 38 -22.02 4.27 6.25
CA THR A 38 -22.03 3.69 7.60
C THR A 38 -20.83 4.21 8.41
N THR A 39 -20.85 3.96 9.71
CA THR A 39 -19.76 4.25 10.63
C THR A 39 -19.57 3.09 11.58
N PHE A 40 -18.32 2.64 11.73
CA PHE A 40 -17.92 1.59 12.66
C PHE A 40 -17.06 2.19 13.77
N HIS A 41 -17.32 1.83 15.01
CA HIS A 41 -16.45 2.18 16.12
C HIS A 41 -15.41 1.07 16.31
N VAL A 42 -14.17 1.33 15.91
CA VAL A 42 -13.09 0.33 15.82
C VAL A 42 -11.74 0.93 16.20
N ASP A 43 -10.96 0.18 16.96
CA ASP A 43 -9.56 0.52 17.26
C ASP A 43 -8.64 0.12 16.10
N CYS A 44 -8.80 0.79 14.96
CA CYS A 44 -8.08 0.51 13.72
C CYS A 44 -6.71 1.20 13.67
N ILE A 45 -5.72 0.52 13.08
CA ILE A 45 -4.38 1.06 12.76
C ILE A 45 -4.24 1.31 11.25
N ASP A 46 -4.69 0.38 10.42
CA ASP A 46 -4.63 0.46 8.96
C ASP A 46 -5.86 -0.24 8.36
N ALA A 47 -6.25 0.18 7.16
CA ALA A 47 -7.41 -0.36 6.46
C ALA A 47 -7.13 -0.41 4.96
N GLN A 48 -7.68 -1.40 4.28
CA GLN A 48 -7.55 -1.57 2.83
C GLN A 48 -8.85 -2.11 2.24
N PHE A 49 -9.23 -1.59 1.08
CA PHE A 49 -10.28 -2.22 0.28
C PHE A 49 -9.81 -3.57 -0.24
N LEU A 50 -10.73 -4.54 -0.26
CA LEU A 50 -10.53 -5.83 -0.90
C LEU A 50 -10.89 -5.73 -2.39
N PRO A 51 -10.46 -6.69 -3.24
CA PRO A 51 -10.78 -6.67 -4.66
C PRO A 51 -12.29 -6.62 -4.91
N SER A 52 -12.70 -5.86 -5.93
CA SER A 52 -14.11 -5.64 -6.27
C SER A 52 -14.87 -6.92 -6.64
N SER A 53 -14.16 -8.00 -7.00
CA SER A 53 -14.73 -9.34 -7.18
C SER A 53 -15.40 -9.90 -5.92
N LEU A 54 -15.07 -9.36 -4.74
CA LEU A 54 -15.72 -9.71 -3.45
C LEU A 54 -16.88 -8.76 -3.10
N GLY A 55 -17.23 -7.83 -3.99
CA GLY A 55 -18.19 -6.75 -3.74
C GLY A 55 -17.56 -5.60 -2.93
N LEU A 56 -18.40 -4.82 -2.25
CA LEU A 56 -17.93 -3.78 -1.34
C LEU A 56 -17.43 -4.44 -0.05
N ALA A 57 -16.12 -4.63 0.05
CA ALA A 57 -15.49 -5.22 1.22
C ALA A 57 -14.15 -4.54 1.53
N PHE A 58 -13.79 -4.53 2.80
CA PHE A 58 -12.51 -4.02 3.27
C PHE A 58 -12.01 -4.82 4.46
N ILE A 59 -10.70 -4.80 4.66
CA ILE A 59 -10.02 -5.41 5.79
C ILE A 59 -9.40 -4.30 6.64
N ILE A 60 -9.47 -4.46 7.95
CA ILE A 60 -8.79 -3.59 8.92
C ILE A 60 -7.79 -4.40 9.73
N ALA A 61 -6.74 -3.71 10.16
CA ALA A 61 -5.87 -4.15 11.23
C ALA A 61 -6.19 -3.39 12.50
N GLU A 62 -6.43 -4.11 13.58
CA GLU A 62 -6.79 -3.55 14.88
C GLU A 62 -5.57 -3.41 15.80
N LYS A 63 -5.67 -2.55 16.83
CA LYS A 63 -4.61 -2.32 17.83
C LYS A 63 -4.25 -3.56 18.63
N ASP A 64 -5.16 -4.52 18.77
CA ASP A 64 -4.90 -5.82 19.40
C ASP A 64 -4.07 -6.78 18.51
N GLY A 65 -3.66 -6.31 17.32
CA GLY A 65 -2.88 -7.07 16.35
C GLY A 65 -3.73 -8.00 15.47
N SER A 66 -5.06 -7.98 15.63
CA SER A 66 -5.97 -8.80 14.84
C SER A 66 -6.36 -8.18 13.50
N LEU A 67 -6.90 -9.01 12.63
CA LEU A 67 -7.46 -8.59 11.35
C LEU A 67 -8.96 -8.88 11.31
N THR A 68 -9.73 -7.91 10.83
CA THR A 68 -11.19 -8.03 10.69
C THR A 68 -11.63 -7.60 9.30
N ILE A 69 -12.48 -8.39 8.66
CA ILE A 69 -13.05 -8.10 7.35
C ILE A 69 -14.50 -7.65 7.50
N TYR A 70 -14.83 -6.55 6.84
CA TYR A 70 -16.19 -6.06 6.67
C TYR A 70 -16.61 -6.26 5.22
N ARG A 71 -17.79 -6.84 5.02
CA ARG A 71 -18.35 -7.06 3.70
C ARG A 71 -19.81 -6.62 3.67
N GLN A 72 -20.16 -5.84 2.67
CA GLN A 72 -21.52 -5.41 2.43
C GLN A 72 -22.19 -6.37 1.44
N ASP A 73 -23.17 -7.12 1.95
CA ASP A 73 -24.13 -7.87 1.13
C ASP A 73 -25.50 -7.13 1.19
N MET A 74 -26.56 -7.80 1.68
CA MET A 74 -27.82 -7.13 2.07
C MET A 74 -27.66 -6.29 3.34
N ALA A 75 -26.72 -6.68 4.21
CA ALA A 75 -26.33 -5.97 5.43
C ALA A 75 -24.82 -6.15 5.64
N TRP A 76 -24.22 -5.29 6.48
CA TRP A 76 -22.81 -5.38 6.83
C TRP A 76 -22.55 -6.64 7.66
N LYS A 77 -21.70 -7.51 7.14
CA LYS A 77 -21.18 -8.68 7.86
C LYS A 77 -19.76 -8.40 8.31
N THR A 78 -19.44 -8.85 9.52
CA THR A 78 -18.12 -8.70 10.15
C THR A 78 -17.53 -10.07 10.38
N TYR A 79 -16.27 -10.26 9.97
CA TYR A 79 -15.54 -11.51 10.09
C TYR A 79 -14.19 -11.25 10.75
N LYS A 80 -14.03 -11.66 12.01
CA LYS A 80 -12.74 -11.59 12.70
C LYS A 80 -11.89 -12.80 12.30
N ILE A 81 -10.65 -12.56 11.92
CA ILE A 81 -9.72 -13.62 11.52
C ILE A 81 -9.06 -14.17 12.81
N GLU A 82 -9.69 -15.17 13.41
CA GLU A 82 -9.36 -15.62 14.78
C GLU A 82 -7.91 -16.07 14.96
N ASN A 83 -7.30 -16.61 13.90
CA ASN A 83 -5.96 -17.19 13.93
C ASN A 83 -4.82 -16.17 13.68
N PHE A 84 -5.13 -14.89 13.53
CA PHE A 84 -4.12 -13.86 13.23
C PHE A 84 -4.13 -12.79 14.32
N LYS A 85 -3.10 -12.78 15.19
CA LYS A 85 -2.90 -11.80 16.29
C LYS A 85 -1.45 -11.37 16.39
N SER A 86 -0.93 -10.80 15.33
CA SER A 86 0.47 -10.39 15.27
C SER A 86 0.74 -9.23 14.33
N PHE A 87 -0.31 -8.56 13.83
CA PHE A 87 -0.14 -7.36 13.03
C PHE A 87 0.71 -6.34 13.77
N SER A 88 1.71 -5.79 13.08
CA SER A 88 2.56 -4.73 13.60
C SER A 88 2.40 -3.45 12.78
N SER A 89 2.44 -3.55 11.44
CA SER A 89 2.28 -2.38 10.58
C SER A 89 1.97 -2.77 9.12
N CYS A 90 1.58 -1.77 8.33
CA CYS A 90 1.53 -1.82 6.87
C CYS A 90 0.66 -2.95 6.31
N LEU A 91 -0.67 -2.80 6.35
CA LEU A 91 -1.61 -3.76 5.74
C LEU A 91 -1.78 -3.43 4.26
N ARG A 92 -1.51 -4.36 3.35
CA ARG A 92 -1.64 -4.14 1.90
C ARG A 92 -2.47 -5.23 1.25
N VAL A 93 -3.22 -4.85 0.23
CA VAL A 93 -3.98 -5.76 -0.63
C VAL A 93 -3.39 -5.63 -2.03
N SER A 94 -3.06 -6.76 -2.67
CA SER A 94 -2.56 -6.75 -4.03
C SER A 94 -3.64 -6.21 -4.98
N PRO A 95 -3.33 -5.20 -5.81
CA PRO A 95 -4.25 -4.75 -6.86
C PRO A 95 -4.24 -5.69 -8.07
N TYR A 96 -3.32 -6.66 -8.12
CA TYR A 96 -3.10 -7.52 -9.28
C TYR A 96 -3.89 -8.84 -9.14
N PRO A 97 -4.78 -9.16 -10.11
CA PRO A 97 -5.51 -10.44 -10.16
C PRO A 97 -4.56 -11.62 -10.50
N PRO A 98 -4.99 -12.89 -10.35
CA PRO A 98 -6.35 -13.35 -10.04
C PRO A 98 -6.65 -13.59 -8.56
N GLU A 99 -5.64 -13.59 -7.69
CA GLU A 99 -5.81 -13.96 -6.28
C GLU A 99 -5.97 -12.72 -5.39
N ALA A 100 -6.92 -12.75 -4.45
CA ALA A 100 -7.06 -11.74 -3.41
C ALA A 100 -5.92 -11.90 -2.39
N ARG A 101 -4.76 -11.32 -2.69
CA ARG A 101 -3.59 -11.39 -1.81
C ARG A 101 -3.58 -10.28 -0.80
N ILE A 102 -3.29 -10.65 0.43
CA ILE A 102 -3.14 -9.75 1.56
C ILE A 102 -1.74 -9.90 2.10
N GLY A 103 -1.07 -8.77 2.31
CA GLY A 103 0.21 -8.71 2.98
C GLY A 103 0.11 -7.88 4.24
N CYS A 104 0.93 -8.19 5.24
CA CYS A 104 1.15 -7.30 6.37
C CYS A 104 2.55 -7.47 6.95
N ILE A 105 2.97 -6.50 7.77
CA ILE A 105 4.16 -6.66 8.62
C ILE A 105 3.72 -7.16 10.00
N SER A 106 4.29 -8.28 10.42
CA SER A 106 4.05 -8.93 11.71
C SER A 106 5.38 -9.25 12.37
N ASN A 107 5.63 -8.69 13.55
CA ASN A 107 6.90 -8.76 14.26
C ASN A 107 8.12 -8.31 13.44
N GLY A 108 7.90 -7.42 12.46
CA GLY A 108 8.95 -6.94 11.55
C GLY A 108 9.23 -7.85 10.36
N GLU A 109 8.49 -8.94 10.19
CA GLU A 109 8.52 -9.81 9.01
C GLU A 109 7.35 -9.48 8.08
N ILE A 110 7.55 -9.59 6.77
CA ILE A 110 6.45 -9.46 5.81
C ILE A 110 5.80 -10.83 5.64
N MET A 111 4.50 -10.92 5.93
CA MET A 111 3.70 -12.12 5.74
C MET A 111 2.68 -11.89 4.62
N ILE A 112 2.66 -12.81 3.65
CA ILE A 112 1.77 -12.77 2.49
C ILE A 112 0.82 -13.96 2.53
N PHE A 113 -0.46 -13.70 2.32
CA PHE A 113 -1.55 -14.66 2.37
C PHE A 113 -2.41 -14.59 1.11
N ASN A 114 -2.99 -15.73 0.74
CA ASN A 114 -4.17 -15.76 -0.11
C ASN A 114 -5.41 -15.68 0.78
N LEU A 115 -6.31 -14.75 0.46
CA LEU A 115 -7.63 -14.69 1.08
C LEU A 115 -8.58 -15.60 0.30
N LEU A 116 -9.08 -16.63 0.98
CA LEU A 116 -10.17 -17.45 0.46
C LEU A 116 -11.47 -17.05 1.15
N PHE A 117 -12.50 -16.81 0.34
CA PHE A 117 -13.85 -16.46 0.79
C PHE A 117 -14.81 -17.60 0.43
N GLU A 118 -14.96 -18.55 1.34
CA GLU A 118 -16.02 -19.56 1.27
C GLU A 118 -17.21 -19.10 2.14
N GLN A 119 -17.50 -19.79 3.25
CA GLN A 119 -18.50 -19.34 4.24
C GLN A 119 -17.93 -18.32 5.24
N GLN A 120 -16.66 -18.50 5.62
CA GLN A 120 -15.87 -17.56 6.44
C GLN A 120 -14.52 -17.28 5.75
N PRO A 121 -14.00 -16.06 5.86
CA PRO A 121 -12.71 -15.73 5.27
C PRO A 121 -11.59 -16.45 5.99
N THR A 122 -10.69 -17.06 5.22
CA THR A 122 -9.49 -17.72 5.74
C THR A 122 -8.25 -17.14 5.04
N LEU A 123 -7.19 -16.89 5.81
CA LEU A 123 -5.88 -16.52 5.30
C LEU A 123 -5.02 -17.77 5.14
N LEU A 124 -4.68 -18.11 3.90
CA LEU A 124 -3.73 -19.17 3.59
C LEU A 124 -2.32 -18.58 3.42
N PRO A 125 -1.35 -18.92 4.28
CA PRO A 125 0.00 -18.40 4.16
C PRO A 125 0.64 -18.83 2.84
N ILE A 126 1.21 -17.88 2.10
CA ILE A 126 1.95 -18.13 0.85
C ILE A 126 3.45 -18.01 1.11
N ARG A 127 3.84 -16.89 1.73
CA ARG A 127 5.26 -16.54 1.87
C ARG A 127 5.49 -15.68 3.10
N ARG A 128 6.68 -15.85 3.67
CA ARG A 128 7.22 -15.03 4.74
C ARG A 128 8.58 -14.53 4.33
N PHE A 129 8.80 -13.23 4.46
CA PHE A 129 10.10 -12.61 4.28
C PHE A 129 10.58 -12.12 5.64
N ALA A 130 11.68 -12.70 6.08
CA ALA A 130 12.34 -12.37 7.33
C ALA A 130 13.75 -11.87 7.02
N TYR A 131 14.19 -10.86 7.75
CA TYR A 131 15.53 -10.32 7.66
C TYR A 131 16.01 -9.93 9.07
N PRO A 132 17.33 -9.88 9.35
CA PRO A 132 17.83 -9.65 10.71
C PRO A 132 17.28 -8.40 11.41
N ASN A 133 17.04 -7.30 10.69
CA ASN A 133 16.26 -6.17 11.24
C ASN A 133 14.84 -6.11 10.64
N LYS A 134 13.97 -5.33 11.28
CA LYS A 134 12.54 -5.29 10.99
C LYS A 134 12.23 -4.47 9.73
N PHE A 135 11.39 -5.00 8.84
CA PHE A 135 10.82 -4.23 7.74
C PHE A 135 9.96 -3.08 8.28
N LYS A 136 10.03 -1.92 7.62
CA LYS A 136 9.24 -0.72 7.99
C LYS A 136 7.96 -0.60 7.16
N TYR A 137 8.07 -0.90 5.86
CA TYR A 137 7.00 -0.71 4.88
C TYR A 137 7.19 -1.68 3.72
N PHE A 138 6.11 -2.06 3.05
CA PHE A 138 6.18 -2.73 1.75
C PHE A 138 4.94 -2.42 0.91
N ASN A 139 5.00 -2.69 -0.38
CA ASN A 139 3.83 -2.73 -1.23
C ASN A 139 3.98 -3.78 -2.34
N PHE A 140 2.86 -4.20 -2.91
CA PHE A 140 2.81 -5.16 -4.03
C PHE A 140 3.23 -4.47 -5.32
N GLY A 141 4.05 -5.17 -6.11
CA GLY A 141 4.38 -4.81 -7.48
C GLY A 141 3.87 -5.87 -8.47
N LEU A 142 4.01 -5.56 -9.75
CA LEU A 142 3.67 -6.49 -10.84
C LEU A 142 4.46 -7.80 -10.77
N ASN A 143 3.98 -8.82 -11.50
CA ASN A 143 4.69 -10.09 -11.71
C ASN A 143 5.07 -10.81 -10.41
N ASP A 144 4.13 -10.88 -9.46
CA ASP A 144 4.30 -11.58 -8.19
C ASP A 144 5.48 -11.02 -7.37
N THR A 145 5.64 -9.69 -7.38
CA THR A 145 6.70 -9.03 -6.63
C THR A 145 6.16 -8.21 -5.46
N ILE A 146 7.03 -8.00 -4.48
CA ILE A 146 6.87 -6.93 -3.47
C ILE A 146 8.12 -6.09 -3.45
N PHE A 147 7.92 -4.81 -3.18
CA PHE A 147 8.98 -3.89 -2.84
C PHE A 147 8.87 -3.59 -1.35
N ALA A 148 10.00 -3.63 -0.66
CA ALA A 148 10.05 -3.44 0.78
C ALA A 148 11.13 -2.45 1.18
N VAL A 149 10.84 -1.71 2.24
CA VAL A 149 11.72 -0.75 2.87
C VAL A 149 12.24 -1.30 4.17
N TYR A 150 13.55 -1.21 4.33
CA TYR A 150 14.30 -1.67 5.47
C TYR A 150 15.43 -0.68 5.73
N ASP A 151 15.47 -0.03 6.89
CA ASP A 151 16.49 0.98 7.24
C ASP A 151 16.88 1.95 6.09
N ASP A 152 18.09 1.82 5.54
CA ASP A 152 18.65 2.56 4.40
C ASP A 152 18.68 1.72 3.10
N MET A 153 17.81 0.71 3.01
CA MET A 153 17.74 -0.23 1.89
C MET A 153 16.32 -0.44 1.36
N ILE A 154 16.30 -0.77 0.08
CA ILE A 154 15.11 -1.17 -0.66
C ILE A 154 15.34 -2.59 -1.18
N TRP A 155 14.36 -3.44 -0.95
CA TRP A 155 14.35 -4.82 -1.42
C TRP A 155 13.25 -5.03 -2.45
N ARG A 156 13.52 -5.90 -3.42
CA ARG A 156 12.49 -6.48 -4.27
C ARG A 156 12.50 -7.99 -4.12
N PHE A 157 11.36 -8.53 -3.70
CA PHE A 157 11.17 -9.97 -3.61
C PHE A 157 10.21 -10.43 -4.70
N ASN A 158 10.37 -11.67 -5.14
CA ASN A 158 9.40 -12.35 -5.99
C ASN A 158 8.89 -13.58 -5.25
N PHE A 159 7.57 -13.77 -5.19
CA PHE A 159 6.96 -14.87 -4.42
C PHE A 159 7.33 -16.25 -4.96
N ASN A 160 7.52 -16.35 -6.29
CA ASN A 160 7.71 -17.61 -6.99
C ASN A 160 9.18 -17.99 -7.16
N LYS A 161 10.09 -17.04 -6.99
CA LYS A 161 11.53 -17.28 -7.14
C LYS A 161 12.15 -17.55 -5.77
N LYS A 162 13.02 -18.57 -5.70
CA LYS A 162 13.85 -18.81 -4.51
C LYS A 162 14.91 -17.73 -4.31
N VAL A 163 15.35 -17.09 -5.40
CA VAL A 163 16.39 -16.06 -5.39
C VAL A 163 15.73 -14.70 -5.16
N THR A 164 16.17 -14.02 -4.10
CA THR A 164 15.85 -12.63 -3.84
C THR A 164 16.81 -11.75 -4.63
N SER A 165 16.34 -10.61 -5.16
CA SER A 165 17.26 -9.60 -5.67
C SER A 165 18.15 -9.08 -4.54
N GLU A 166 19.35 -8.62 -4.87
CA GLU A 166 20.21 -7.94 -3.91
C GLU A 166 19.54 -6.63 -3.46
N PRO A 167 19.70 -6.22 -2.19
CA PRO A 167 19.15 -4.96 -1.74
C PRO A 167 19.82 -3.79 -2.42
N PHE A 168 19.05 -2.74 -2.62
CA PHE A 168 19.55 -1.44 -3.03
C PHE A 168 19.79 -0.55 -1.81
N LYS A 169 21.02 -0.09 -1.63
CA LYS A 169 21.34 0.87 -0.58
C LYS A 169 21.06 2.29 -1.06
N THR A 170 20.34 3.07 -0.27
CA THR A 170 20.02 4.46 -0.56
C THR A 170 20.90 5.40 0.28
N THR A 171 21.14 6.62 -0.22
CA THR A 171 21.87 7.64 0.55
C THR A 171 21.02 8.20 1.69
N ASP A 172 19.74 8.44 1.42
CA ASP A 172 18.74 8.90 2.40
C ASP A 172 17.90 7.71 2.89
N LYS A 173 17.30 7.80 4.08
CA LYS A 173 16.50 6.72 4.67
C LYS A 173 15.09 6.65 4.06
N PRO A 174 14.73 5.57 3.33
CA PRO A 174 13.38 5.38 2.82
C PRO A 174 12.39 5.09 3.96
N VAL A 175 11.16 5.57 3.81
CA VAL A 175 10.04 5.31 4.75
C VAL A 175 8.86 4.60 4.09
N ALA A 176 8.65 4.83 2.80
CA ALA A 176 7.58 4.21 2.05
C ALA A 176 8.01 4.00 0.60
N ILE A 177 7.40 3.01 -0.05
CA ILE A 177 7.67 2.67 -1.44
C ILE A 177 6.37 2.32 -2.15
N GLU A 178 6.21 2.82 -3.37
CA GLU A 178 5.04 2.64 -4.20
C GLU A 178 5.48 2.12 -5.58
N PRO A 179 5.34 0.81 -5.85
CA PRO A 179 5.64 0.22 -7.16
C PRO A 179 4.75 0.80 -8.26
N ASN A 180 5.31 0.93 -9.46
CA ASN A 180 4.56 1.40 -10.61
C ASN A 180 3.55 0.32 -11.08
N PRO A 181 2.27 0.67 -11.32
CA PRO A 181 1.24 -0.30 -11.66
C PRO A 181 1.38 -0.88 -13.06
N CYS A 182 2.18 -0.26 -13.94
CA CYS A 182 2.35 -0.65 -15.34
C CYS A 182 3.80 -1.03 -15.68
N ASN A 183 4.76 -0.77 -14.79
CA ASN A 183 6.16 -1.13 -14.99
C ASN A 183 6.71 -1.86 -13.76
N ALA A 184 6.97 -3.17 -13.91
CA ALA A 184 7.39 -4.05 -12.81
C ALA A 184 8.75 -3.71 -12.21
N ASP A 185 9.52 -2.87 -12.89
CA ASP A 185 10.89 -2.51 -12.54
C ASP A 185 11.01 -1.08 -12.05
N LEU A 186 9.91 -0.33 -11.93
CA LEU A 186 9.90 1.05 -11.46
C LEU A 186 9.13 1.18 -10.13
N ALA A 187 9.64 1.98 -9.21
CA ALA A 187 8.93 2.34 -7.98
C ALA A 187 9.26 3.77 -7.55
N ALA A 188 8.30 4.45 -6.94
CA ALA A 188 8.50 5.73 -6.29
C ALA A 188 8.72 5.52 -4.78
N ILE A 189 9.51 6.38 -4.15
CA ILE A 189 9.94 6.25 -2.76
C ILE A 189 9.76 7.59 -2.05
N ILE A 190 9.29 7.53 -0.81
CA ILE A 190 9.36 8.65 0.14
C ILE A 190 10.53 8.40 1.07
N PHE A 191 11.33 9.43 1.32
CA PHE A 191 12.44 9.43 2.29
C PHE A 191 12.07 10.19 3.57
N GLU A 192 12.77 9.91 4.68
CA GLU A 192 12.53 10.55 6.00
C GLU A 192 12.65 12.08 5.98
N ASN A 193 13.38 12.65 5.02
CA ASN A 193 13.60 14.08 4.85
C ASN A 193 12.60 14.74 3.87
N ASP A 194 11.40 14.17 3.76
CA ASP A 194 10.33 14.56 2.84
C ASP A 194 10.68 14.47 1.34
N LYS A 195 11.89 14.03 0.96
CA LYS A 195 12.22 13.87 -0.46
C LYS A 195 11.42 12.73 -1.09
N VAL A 196 11.13 12.90 -2.37
CA VAL A 196 10.62 11.83 -3.24
C VAL A 196 11.65 11.49 -4.31
N GLY A 197 11.87 10.20 -4.50
CA GLY A 197 12.70 9.68 -5.60
C GLY A 197 11.98 8.58 -6.36
N ILE A 198 12.36 8.37 -7.59
CA ILE A 198 11.95 7.21 -8.39
C ILE A 198 13.16 6.32 -8.55
N ILE A 199 12.99 4.99 -8.41
CA ILE A 199 14.00 3.99 -8.72
C ILE A 199 13.56 3.13 -9.90
N GLY A 200 14.54 2.73 -10.70
CA GLY A 200 14.40 1.72 -11.75
C GLY A 200 15.35 0.54 -11.53
N ILE A 201 14.91 -0.65 -11.91
CA ILE A 201 15.68 -1.88 -11.90
C ILE A 201 16.01 -2.26 -13.34
N VAL A 202 17.27 -2.58 -13.62
CA VAL A 202 17.72 -3.01 -14.96
C VAL A 202 18.40 -4.37 -14.79
N ASP A 203 17.98 -5.36 -15.57
CA ASP A 203 18.53 -6.73 -15.55
C ASP A 203 18.48 -7.41 -14.16
N GLY A 204 17.48 -7.08 -13.35
CA GLY A 204 17.31 -7.66 -12.00
C GLY A 204 18.28 -7.12 -10.95
N ILE A 205 19.15 -6.17 -11.33
CA ILE A 205 20.02 -5.42 -10.43
C ILE A 205 19.39 -4.03 -10.25
N PHE A 206 19.26 -3.58 -9.01
CA PHE A 206 18.93 -2.19 -8.77
C PHE A 206 20.07 -1.33 -9.29
N SER A 207 19.84 -0.56 -10.35
CA SER A 207 20.85 0.34 -10.85
C SER A 207 20.70 1.67 -10.10
N GLU A 208 21.73 2.09 -9.35
CA GLU A 208 21.83 3.46 -8.80
C GLU A 208 21.56 4.53 -9.88
N ARG A 209 21.84 4.19 -11.14
CA ARG A 209 21.62 5.01 -12.33
C ARG A 209 20.20 5.56 -12.52
N LEU A 210 19.19 5.01 -11.86
CA LEU A 210 17.79 5.43 -12.05
C LEU A 210 17.15 6.05 -10.81
N LEU A 211 17.90 6.32 -9.72
CA LEU A 211 17.41 7.18 -8.64
C LEU A 211 17.28 8.62 -9.18
N THR A 212 16.12 8.98 -9.72
CA THR A 212 15.83 10.38 -10.07
C THR A 212 15.20 11.06 -8.87
N PRO A 213 15.88 12.01 -8.20
CA PRO A 213 15.23 12.85 -7.20
C PRO A 213 14.21 13.76 -7.88
N ILE A 214 13.00 13.81 -7.32
CA ILE A 214 11.97 14.75 -7.75
C ILE A 214 12.14 16.04 -6.94
N GLN A 215 12.32 17.17 -7.61
CA GLN A 215 12.37 18.48 -6.95
C GLN A 215 10.96 19.05 -6.78
N HIS A 216 10.29 18.68 -5.69
CA HIS A 216 8.94 19.13 -5.35
C HIS A 216 8.95 20.22 -4.27
N ASN A 217 7.83 20.92 -4.12
CA ASN A 217 7.63 21.90 -3.04
C ASN A 217 6.78 21.35 -1.89
N VAL A 218 6.23 20.13 -2.04
CA VAL A 218 5.43 19.48 -0.99
C VAL A 218 6.26 19.32 0.29
N HIS A 219 5.77 19.86 1.40
CA HIS A 219 6.35 19.67 2.71
C HIS A 219 5.61 18.57 3.47
N SER A 220 6.30 17.89 4.40
CA SER A 220 5.69 16.84 5.22
C SER A 220 5.03 15.75 4.38
N VAL A 221 5.70 15.25 3.35
CA VAL A 221 5.16 14.27 2.40
C VAL A 221 4.59 13.07 3.15
N LYS A 222 3.30 12.81 2.96
CA LYS A 222 2.55 11.74 3.65
C LYS A 222 2.30 10.55 2.76
N ASN A 223 2.12 10.78 1.46
CA ASN A 223 1.80 9.73 0.51
C ASN A 223 2.28 10.05 -0.89
N ILE A 224 2.50 8.99 -1.65
CA ILE A 224 2.74 9.00 -3.08
C ILE A 224 1.81 7.98 -3.72
N MET A 225 1.33 8.27 -4.93
CA MET A 225 0.45 7.36 -5.64
C MET A 225 0.68 7.50 -7.14
N TRP A 226 0.88 6.37 -7.82
CA TRP A 226 0.91 6.36 -9.27
C TRP A 226 -0.48 6.58 -9.85
N SER A 227 -0.56 7.25 -10.98
CA SER A 227 -1.76 7.16 -11.82
C SER A 227 -1.96 5.71 -12.28
N PRO A 228 -3.19 5.30 -12.61
CA PRO A 228 -3.47 3.91 -13.00
C PRO A 228 -2.66 3.42 -14.22
N LEU A 229 -2.23 4.34 -15.07
CA LEU A 229 -1.41 4.07 -16.25
C LEU A 229 0.10 4.11 -15.96
N GLY A 230 0.49 4.42 -14.73
CA GLY A 230 1.89 4.52 -14.31
C GLY A 230 2.66 5.69 -14.93
N THR A 231 1.99 6.66 -15.54
CA THR A 231 2.60 7.77 -16.30
C THR A 231 2.76 9.05 -15.49
N SER A 232 2.08 9.15 -14.36
CA SER A 232 2.18 10.28 -13.45
C SER A 232 2.20 9.82 -12.00
N LEU A 233 2.76 10.66 -11.14
CA LEU A 233 2.86 10.45 -9.71
C LEU A 233 2.17 11.60 -9.00
N LEU A 234 1.23 11.30 -8.12
CA LEU A 234 0.72 12.26 -7.15
C LEU A 234 1.60 12.23 -5.90
N ILE A 235 2.08 13.38 -5.48
CA ILE A 235 2.81 13.58 -4.22
C ILE A 235 1.93 14.41 -3.32
N GLY A 236 1.57 13.86 -2.15
CA GLY A 236 0.67 14.49 -1.20
C GLY A 236 1.32 14.78 0.14
N GLY A 237 1.07 15.98 0.65
CA GLY A 237 1.49 16.46 1.97
C GLY A 237 0.59 17.61 2.41
N ASP A 238 1.18 18.77 2.65
CA ASP A 238 0.46 20.04 2.86
C ASP A 238 -0.30 20.51 1.61
N ILE A 239 0.27 20.25 0.44
CA ILE A 239 -0.36 20.40 -0.88
C ILE A 239 -0.35 19.07 -1.64
N ILE A 240 -1.04 19.01 -2.77
CA ILE A 240 -0.98 17.88 -3.69
C ILE A 240 -0.40 18.37 -5.02
N GLU A 241 0.65 17.70 -5.48
CA GLU A 241 1.30 17.94 -6.76
C GLU A 241 1.16 16.71 -7.66
N GLU A 242 0.86 16.90 -8.95
CA GLU A 242 0.95 15.84 -9.97
C GLU A 242 2.25 16.01 -10.77
N TRP A 243 3.05 14.97 -10.83
CA TRP A 243 4.30 14.91 -11.57
C TRP A 243 4.20 13.95 -12.75
N LYS A 244 4.73 14.33 -13.90
CA LYS A 244 4.70 13.53 -15.13
C LYS A 244 6.11 13.31 -15.66
N GLU A 245 6.36 12.12 -16.20
CA GLU A 245 7.59 11.85 -16.93
C GLU A 245 7.50 12.47 -18.33
N VAL A 246 8.40 13.40 -18.63
CA VAL A 246 8.45 14.06 -19.95
C VAL A 246 9.51 13.46 -20.87
N SER A 247 10.49 12.77 -20.29
CA SER A 247 11.45 11.91 -20.97
C SER A 247 12.04 10.93 -19.96
N PRO A 248 12.65 9.80 -20.39
CA PRO A 248 13.14 8.78 -19.46
C PRO A 248 14.01 9.36 -18.34
N GLY A 249 13.57 9.17 -17.09
CA GLY A 249 14.25 9.66 -15.90
C GLY A 249 14.06 11.16 -15.60
N ASN A 250 13.28 11.90 -16.39
CA ASN A 250 13.02 13.33 -16.20
C ASN A 250 11.55 13.59 -15.90
N TRP A 251 11.29 14.05 -14.68
CA TRP A 251 9.96 14.30 -14.14
C TRP A 251 9.74 15.80 -13.98
N CYS A 252 8.56 16.29 -14.35
CA CYS A 252 8.18 17.68 -14.13
C CYS A 252 6.78 17.80 -13.51
N LEU A 253 6.57 18.88 -12.77
CA LEU A 253 5.28 19.26 -12.23
C LEU A 253 4.29 19.52 -13.38
N SER A 254 3.15 18.84 -13.37
CA SER A 254 2.03 19.12 -14.25
C SER A 254 1.42 20.47 -13.85
N LYS A 255 1.28 21.36 -14.84
CA LYS A 255 0.55 22.62 -14.66
C LYS A 255 -0.95 22.40 -14.61
#